data_AF-A0A067SUL1-F1
#
_entry.id   AF-A0A067SUL1-F1
#
_cell.length_a   1.000
_cell.length_b   1.000
_cell.length_c   1.000
_cell.angle_alpha   90.00
_cell.angle_beta   90.00
_cell.angle_gamma   90.00
#
_symmetry.space_group_name_H-M   'P 1'
#
loop_
_entity.id
_entity.type
_entity.pdbx_description
1 polymer ?
#
loop_
_entity_poly.entity_id
_entity_poly.type
_entity_poly.pdbx_seq_one_letter_code
_entity_poly.pdbx_strand_id
1 'polypeptide(L)'
;MHAPCWEPGTEYTYNDVVEYEGHRYKIVQPHRSQSDWTPPIVPALWGRLSDQDHNYGGDDKCQQGSGQQQQQQQQQQQPYQQPHQSQPPQYGQDQNDDKPQRPWYGDEDSKHKLEAGAGLLAGAAALGAGFLAYKKHEEHKEGGRAEGWAHGNWISEAKERTDLYHRNGTNEAALWVLTHGKSIPRDAILVGKEKSWNLYICRAYLDGGLQLGKCSDAFKKGGVLGYKDDEVHVEEYEVLIGDMNRLKWVPASGRLNVNSLGYRPVPAGHENDGTPLYIAEAPHKDAVHPGKVSEKLDGAYIPYDGGEKHIREYRVLCYNN
;
A
#
# COMPACT_ATOMS: atom_id res chain seq x y z
N MET A 1 -13.87 -27.92 1.84
CA MET A 1 -14.86 -27.48 0.83
C MET A 1 -14.13 -26.51 -0.09
N HIS A 2 -14.13 -26.74 -1.40
CA HIS A 2 -13.49 -25.81 -2.34
C HIS A 2 -14.20 -24.46 -2.31
N ALA A 3 -13.42 -23.38 -2.35
CA ALA A 3 -13.96 -22.03 -2.50
C ALA A 3 -14.48 -21.88 -3.94
N PRO A 4 -15.68 -21.34 -4.17
CA PRO A 4 -16.15 -21.03 -5.53
C PRO A 4 -15.23 -20.00 -6.21
N CYS A 5 -15.15 -20.04 -7.54
CA CYS A 5 -14.45 -19.01 -8.29
C CYS A 5 -15.11 -17.64 -8.05
N TRP A 6 -14.30 -16.58 -7.99
CA TRP A 6 -14.83 -15.22 -7.95
C TRP A 6 -15.52 -14.88 -9.28
N GLU A 7 -16.70 -14.26 -9.19
CA GLU A 7 -17.52 -13.87 -10.34
C GLU A 7 -17.97 -12.40 -10.20
N PRO A 8 -17.98 -11.63 -11.29
CA PRO A 8 -18.50 -10.26 -11.28
C PRO A 8 -20.03 -10.23 -11.22
N GLY A 9 -20.61 -9.24 -10.53
CA GLY A 9 -22.06 -9.10 -10.37
C GLY A 9 -22.68 -10.02 -9.32
N THR A 10 -21.86 -10.74 -8.56
CA THR A 10 -22.26 -11.67 -7.50
C THR A 10 -22.31 -10.95 -6.16
N GLU A 11 -23.36 -11.20 -5.39
CA GLU A 11 -23.48 -10.69 -4.02
C GLU A 11 -22.70 -11.60 -3.07
N TYR A 12 -21.72 -11.05 -2.37
CA TYR A 12 -20.93 -11.76 -1.39
C TYR A 12 -21.18 -11.20 0.02
N THR A 13 -21.32 -12.11 0.98
CA THR A 13 -21.69 -11.85 2.37
C THR A 13 -20.64 -12.38 3.33
N TYR A 14 -20.74 -12.02 4.62
CA TYR A 14 -19.74 -12.40 5.62
C TYR A 14 -19.37 -13.89 5.60
N ASN A 15 -18.07 -14.16 5.65
CA ASN A 15 -17.43 -15.48 5.60
C ASN A 15 -17.30 -16.15 4.22
N ASP A 16 -17.77 -15.50 3.16
CA ASP A 16 -17.48 -15.98 1.81
C ASP A 16 -15.98 -16.03 1.54
N VAL A 17 -15.57 -17.12 0.91
CA VAL A 17 -14.21 -17.33 0.42
C VAL A 17 -14.32 -17.68 -1.04
N VAL A 18 -13.54 -16.99 -1.87
CA VAL A 18 -13.50 -17.21 -3.32
C VAL A 18 -12.10 -17.56 -3.76
N GLU A 19 -11.98 -18.21 -4.91
CA GLU A 19 -10.72 -18.39 -5.61
C GLU A 19 -10.63 -17.41 -6.80
N TYR A 20 -9.49 -16.72 -6.91
CA TYR A 20 -9.18 -15.84 -8.02
C TYR A 20 -7.69 -15.96 -8.36
N GLU A 21 -7.37 -16.22 -9.62
CA GLU A 21 -5.99 -16.40 -10.11
C GLU A 21 -5.15 -17.43 -9.30
N GLY A 22 -5.81 -18.50 -8.81
CA GLY A 22 -5.16 -19.55 -8.03
C GLY A 22 -4.88 -19.19 -6.57
N HIS A 23 -5.37 -18.04 -6.11
CA HIS A 23 -5.29 -17.62 -4.71
C HIS A 23 -6.69 -17.54 -4.10
N ARG A 24 -6.77 -17.86 -2.80
CA ARG A 24 -8.02 -17.74 -2.05
C ARG A 24 -8.10 -16.37 -1.40
N TYR A 25 -9.30 -15.81 -1.44
CA TYR A 25 -9.61 -14.54 -0.83
C TYR A 25 -10.83 -14.69 0.07
N LYS A 26 -10.74 -14.24 1.31
CA LYS A 26 -11.87 -14.12 2.21
C LYS A 26 -12.45 -12.71 2.09
N ILE A 27 -13.76 -12.61 2.04
CA ILE A 27 -14.42 -11.31 2.06
C ILE A 27 -14.12 -10.55 3.35
N VAL A 28 -13.82 -9.27 3.20
CA VAL A 28 -13.59 -8.32 4.30
C VAL A 28 -14.86 -7.50 4.54
N GLN A 29 -15.50 -7.03 3.47
CA GLN A 29 -16.73 -6.23 3.53
C GLN A 29 -17.77 -6.83 2.58
N PRO A 30 -19.02 -7.11 3.03
CA PRO A 30 -20.09 -7.55 2.14
C PRO A 30 -20.37 -6.53 1.04
N HIS A 31 -20.47 -7.02 -0.19
CA HIS A 31 -20.70 -6.17 -1.36
C HIS A 31 -21.23 -7.00 -2.53
N ARG A 32 -21.73 -6.31 -3.55
CA ARG A 32 -21.93 -6.89 -4.87
C ARG A 32 -20.69 -6.63 -5.72
N SER A 33 -20.05 -7.69 -6.22
CA SER A 33 -18.82 -7.57 -7.01
C SER A 33 -19.04 -6.81 -8.31
N GLN A 34 -18.03 -6.06 -8.74
CA GLN A 34 -17.96 -5.42 -10.05
C GLN A 34 -16.80 -6.00 -10.84
N SER A 35 -16.85 -5.93 -12.17
CA SER A 35 -15.83 -6.53 -13.06
C SER A 35 -14.41 -6.01 -12.83
N ASP A 36 -14.28 -4.79 -12.31
CA ASP A 36 -13.03 -4.11 -11.96
C ASP A 36 -12.67 -4.23 -10.47
N TRP A 37 -13.51 -4.87 -9.67
CA TRP A 37 -13.28 -5.13 -8.24
C TRP A 37 -12.80 -6.56 -8.02
N THR A 38 -11.79 -6.97 -8.79
CA THR A 38 -11.19 -8.28 -8.59
C THR A 38 -10.45 -8.32 -7.25
N PRO A 39 -10.41 -9.46 -6.55
CA PRO A 39 -9.86 -9.55 -5.21
C PRO A 39 -8.46 -8.93 -5.00
N PRO A 40 -7.50 -9.03 -5.94
CA PRO A 40 -6.19 -8.38 -5.79
C PRO A 40 -6.21 -6.85 -5.93
N ILE A 41 -7.22 -6.29 -6.61
CA ILE A 41 -7.28 -4.85 -6.92
C ILE A 41 -7.96 -4.06 -5.78
N VAL A 42 -8.83 -4.71 -5.01
CA VAL A 42 -9.65 -4.10 -3.94
C VAL A 42 -9.44 -4.81 -2.58
N PRO A 43 -8.26 -4.67 -1.94
CA PRO A 43 -7.94 -5.36 -0.68
C PRO A 43 -8.83 -4.95 0.52
N ALA A 44 -9.55 -3.83 0.41
CA ALA A 44 -10.57 -3.43 1.37
C ALA A 44 -11.82 -4.34 1.34
N LEU A 45 -12.09 -4.98 0.21
CA LEU A 45 -13.24 -5.87 0.00
C LEU A 45 -12.85 -7.34 0.16
N TRP A 46 -11.58 -7.67 -0.11
CA TRP A 46 -11.05 -9.03 -0.14
C TRP A 46 -9.70 -9.14 0.58
N GLY A 47 -9.56 -10.10 1.48
CA GLY A 47 -8.32 -10.41 2.16
C GLY A 47 -7.76 -11.73 1.64
N ARG A 48 -6.55 -11.71 1.07
CA ARG A 48 -5.87 -12.92 0.60
C ARG A 48 -5.60 -13.85 1.79
N LEU A 49 -5.97 -15.12 1.64
CA LEU A 49 -5.63 -16.18 2.58
C LEU A 49 -4.25 -16.73 2.21
N SER A 50 -3.40 -16.99 3.21
CA SER A 50 -2.07 -17.54 2.97
C SER A 50 -2.15 -19.04 2.64
N ASP A 51 -1.19 -19.53 1.85
CA ASP A 51 -1.10 -20.95 1.46
C ASP A 51 -0.83 -21.90 2.65
N GLN A 52 -0.72 -21.40 3.88
CA GLN A 52 -0.55 -22.22 5.09
C GLN A 52 -1.88 -22.71 5.69
N ASP A 53 -3.02 -22.23 5.21
CA ASP A 53 -4.36 -22.69 5.62
C ASP A 53 -4.85 -23.94 4.85
N HIS A 54 -3.94 -24.75 4.30
CA HIS A 54 -4.29 -25.97 3.55
C HIS A 54 -4.20 -27.24 4.40
N ASN A 55 -5.37 -27.85 4.65
CA ASN A 55 -5.51 -29.29 4.59
C ASN A 55 -6.54 -29.64 3.50
N TYR A 56 -6.17 -30.62 2.67
CA TYR A 56 -6.81 -31.15 1.46
C TYR A 56 -6.60 -30.40 0.14
N GLY A 57 -5.88 -31.09 -0.75
CA GLY A 57 -5.71 -30.77 -2.16
C GLY A 57 -6.89 -31.25 -3.01
N GLY A 58 -7.08 -30.52 -4.11
CA GLY A 58 -7.94 -30.83 -5.23
C GLY A 58 -7.53 -29.88 -6.36
N ASP A 59 -6.99 -30.45 -7.43
CA ASP A 59 -6.62 -29.74 -8.65
C ASP A 59 -7.88 -29.36 -9.43
N ASP A 60 -8.43 -28.17 -9.19
CA ASP A 60 -9.41 -27.54 -10.08
C ASP A 60 -9.14 -26.04 -10.11
N LYS A 61 -8.23 -25.60 -11.00
CA LYS A 61 -7.93 -24.18 -11.21
C LYS A 61 -9.10 -23.52 -11.95
N CYS A 62 -9.59 -22.39 -11.45
CA CYS A 62 -10.55 -21.54 -12.16
C CYS A 62 -9.93 -21.00 -13.46
N GLN A 63 -10.18 -21.64 -14.60
CA GLN A 63 -9.69 -21.20 -15.91
C GLN A 63 -10.71 -20.22 -16.53
N GLN A 64 -10.36 -18.93 -16.57
CA GLN A 64 -11.17 -17.92 -17.26
C GLN A 64 -11.04 -18.08 -18.77
N GLY A 65 -12.14 -18.44 -19.44
CA GLY A 65 -12.21 -18.59 -20.88
C GLY A 65 -12.11 -17.25 -21.60
N SER A 66 -10.94 -16.96 -22.16
CA SER A 66 -10.79 -16.12 -23.35
C SER A 66 -10.40 -17.02 -24.53
N GLY A 67 -10.96 -16.75 -25.71
CA GLY A 67 -11.00 -17.68 -26.84
C GLY A 67 -9.65 -18.21 -27.34
N GLN A 68 -9.66 -19.51 -27.65
CA GLN A 68 -8.84 -20.31 -28.60
C GLN A 68 -7.54 -19.69 -29.18
N GLN A 69 -6.39 -20.33 -28.90
CA GLN A 69 -5.65 -21.13 -29.90
C GLN A 69 -4.54 -21.98 -29.24
N GLN A 70 -4.57 -23.28 -29.52
CA GLN A 70 -3.58 -24.27 -29.10
C GLN A 70 -2.28 -24.12 -29.89
N GLN A 71 -1.14 -24.15 -29.20
CA GLN A 71 0.07 -24.80 -29.73
C GLN A 71 0.77 -25.58 -28.61
N GLN A 72 0.92 -26.88 -28.84
CA GLN A 72 1.61 -27.84 -28.00
C GLN A 72 3.12 -27.57 -28.00
N GLN A 73 3.76 -27.68 -26.83
CA GLN A 73 5.13 -28.17 -26.75
C GLN A 73 5.34 -28.96 -25.46
N GLN A 74 5.67 -30.24 -25.64
CA GLN A 74 6.13 -31.19 -24.62
C GLN A 74 7.60 -30.92 -24.28
N GLN A 75 7.98 -31.01 -23.00
CA GLN A 75 9.21 -31.66 -22.51
C GLN A 75 9.23 -31.61 -20.96
N GLN A 76 9.06 -32.76 -20.31
CA GLN A 76 10.08 -33.64 -19.72
C GLN A 76 10.46 -33.27 -18.27
N GLN A 77 10.04 -34.16 -17.37
CA GLN A 77 10.33 -34.17 -15.94
C GLN A 77 11.76 -34.70 -15.68
N GLN A 78 12.48 -34.09 -14.73
CA GLN A 78 13.50 -34.78 -13.93
C GLN A 78 13.40 -34.38 -12.45
N PRO A 79 13.62 -35.31 -11.52
CA PRO A 79 13.38 -35.11 -10.09
C PRO A 79 14.60 -34.50 -9.39
N TYR A 80 14.41 -33.45 -8.60
CA TYR A 80 15.47 -32.93 -7.71
C TYR A 80 15.46 -33.65 -6.36
N GLN A 81 16.62 -34.17 -5.99
CA GLN A 81 16.95 -34.77 -4.70
C GLN A 81 17.20 -33.67 -3.64
N GLN A 82 16.75 -33.91 -2.41
CA GLN A 82 17.06 -33.10 -1.21
C GLN A 82 18.53 -33.20 -0.80
N PRO A 83 19.06 -32.15 -0.14
CA PRO A 83 19.96 -32.37 0.99
C PRO A 83 19.54 -31.64 2.27
N HIS A 84 20.08 -32.17 3.36
CA HIS A 84 19.68 -32.08 4.75
C HIS A 84 20.05 -30.77 5.49
N GLN A 85 19.38 -30.62 6.64
CA GLN A 85 19.56 -29.64 7.72
C GLN A 85 20.99 -29.53 8.28
N SER A 86 21.33 -28.33 8.77
CA SER A 86 22.31 -28.15 9.85
C SER A 86 21.97 -26.94 10.75
N GLN A 87 22.13 -27.13 12.05
CA GLN A 87 21.79 -26.25 13.18
C GLN A 87 22.87 -25.17 13.44
N PRO A 88 22.56 -24.08 14.17
CA PRO A 88 23.54 -23.05 14.56
C PRO A 88 24.30 -23.38 15.87
N PRO A 89 25.58 -22.99 16.02
CA PRO A 89 26.33 -23.14 17.27
C PRO A 89 26.19 -21.94 18.24
N GLN A 90 26.17 -22.26 19.55
CA GLN A 90 26.32 -21.36 20.71
C GLN A 90 27.80 -21.14 21.09
N TYR A 91 28.11 -19.95 21.63
CA TYR A 91 29.20 -19.61 22.58
C TYR A 91 28.88 -18.18 23.09
N GLY A 92 29.11 -17.67 24.31
CA GLY A 92 29.74 -18.08 25.58
C GLY A 92 29.91 -16.77 26.40
N GLN A 93 29.68 -16.79 27.71
CA GLN A 93 29.75 -15.62 28.63
C GLN A 93 31.19 -15.17 28.92
N ASP A 94 31.40 -13.87 29.21
CA ASP A 94 32.35 -13.41 30.24
C ASP A 94 32.09 -11.94 30.69
N GLN A 95 32.49 -11.64 31.94
CA GLN A 95 32.12 -10.50 32.80
C GLN A 95 33.23 -9.46 33.04
N ASN A 96 32.82 -8.27 33.54
CA ASN A 96 33.55 -7.25 34.35
C ASN A 96 34.63 -6.39 33.64
N ASP A 97 34.94 -5.15 34.00
CA ASP A 97 34.39 -4.08 34.86
C ASP A 97 35.14 -2.76 34.49
N ASP A 98 34.73 -1.63 35.08
CA ASP A 98 35.43 -0.34 35.25
C ASP A 98 34.99 0.92 34.43
N LYS A 99 34.59 1.92 35.22
CA LYS A 99 34.36 3.38 34.96
C LYS A 99 35.40 4.16 35.82
N PRO A 100 35.67 5.49 35.69
CA PRO A 100 34.73 6.62 35.45
C PRO A 100 35.32 7.80 34.59
N GLN A 101 34.60 8.87 34.17
CA GLN A 101 34.12 10.05 34.91
C GLN A 101 33.17 10.94 34.05
N ARG A 102 32.26 11.67 34.71
CA ARG A 102 31.26 12.67 34.24
C ARG A 102 31.84 14.11 34.39
N PRO A 103 31.10 15.28 34.39
CA PRO A 103 29.66 15.62 34.14
C PRO A 103 29.50 16.91 33.26
N TRP A 104 28.30 17.43 32.98
CA TRP A 104 27.62 18.56 33.68
C TRP A 104 26.12 18.59 33.30
N TYR A 105 25.22 18.29 34.27
CA TYR A 105 24.16 19.16 34.90
C TYR A 105 23.03 19.64 33.98
N GLY A 106 21.73 19.56 34.30
CA GLY A 106 20.87 19.27 35.47
C GLY A 106 19.43 19.68 35.03
N ASP A 107 18.28 19.35 35.60
CA ASP A 107 17.78 18.70 36.81
C ASP A 107 16.33 18.23 36.48
N GLU A 108 15.90 17.05 36.96
CA GLU A 108 14.81 16.81 37.96
C GLU A 108 13.39 17.20 37.48
N ASP A 109 12.30 16.42 37.55
CA ASP A 109 11.79 15.36 38.43
C ASP A 109 10.61 14.69 37.65
N SER A 110 10.06 13.50 37.90
CA SER A 110 9.91 12.71 39.12
C SER A 110 9.77 11.22 38.78
N LYS A 111 10.14 10.39 39.77
CA LYS A 111 10.11 8.93 39.77
C LYS A 111 8.68 8.37 39.83
N HIS A 112 8.41 7.31 39.07
CA HIS A 112 7.52 6.24 39.52
C HIS A 112 8.23 4.90 39.47
N LYS A 113 8.43 4.32 40.65
CA LYS A 113 8.83 2.94 40.85
C LYS A 113 7.66 2.05 40.39
N LEU A 114 7.95 1.06 39.55
CA LEU A 114 7.12 -0.13 39.40
C LEU A 114 7.97 -1.31 39.89
N GLU A 115 7.60 -1.80 41.07
CA GLU A 115 8.11 -3.05 41.59
C GLU A 115 7.56 -4.21 40.76
N ALA A 116 8.42 -5.20 40.57
CA ALA A 116 8.27 -6.30 39.65
C ALA A 116 7.10 -7.23 39.98
N GLY A 117 6.40 -7.67 38.94
CA GLY A 117 5.49 -8.80 38.99
C GLY A 117 5.09 -9.26 37.59
N ALA A 118 5.85 -10.22 37.06
CA ALA A 118 5.62 -10.99 35.81
C ALA A 118 5.95 -10.31 34.45
N GLY A 119 7.23 -10.36 34.07
CA GLY A 119 7.64 -11.00 32.80
C GLY A 119 7.65 -10.19 31.50
N LEU A 120 8.85 -9.68 31.14
CA LEU A 120 9.48 -9.60 29.80
C LEU A 120 8.86 -8.60 28.78
N LEU A 121 9.38 -7.38 28.60
CA LEU A 121 10.64 -6.92 27.97
C LEU A 121 10.51 -6.56 26.47
N ALA A 122 10.70 -5.26 26.22
CA ALA A 122 11.42 -4.65 25.10
C ALA A 122 11.18 -5.17 23.66
N GLY A 123 10.55 -4.33 22.83
CA GLY A 123 10.80 -4.36 21.38
C GLY A 123 9.54 -4.26 20.51
N ALA A 124 9.05 -3.04 20.31
CA ALA A 124 8.29 -2.68 19.11
C ALA A 124 8.51 -1.18 18.82
N ALA A 125 9.76 -0.85 18.50
CA ALA A 125 10.10 0.35 17.74
C ALA A 125 10.68 -0.13 16.40
N ALA A 126 10.32 0.57 15.31
CA ALA A 126 10.52 0.27 13.88
C ALA A 126 9.47 -0.71 13.33
N LEU A 127 8.54 -0.30 12.45
CA LEU A 127 8.70 0.52 11.24
C LEU A 127 7.60 1.62 11.14
N GLY A 128 7.98 2.81 10.64
CA GLY A 128 7.18 4.04 10.68
C GLY A 128 5.85 3.98 9.92
N ALA A 129 4.81 4.74 10.28
CA ALA A 129 4.85 6.11 10.77
C ALA A 129 4.03 6.34 12.06
N GLY A 130 4.71 6.72 13.14
CA GLY A 130 4.11 7.39 14.28
C GLY A 130 4.09 8.92 14.09
N PHE A 131 2.89 9.52 14.21
CA PHE A 131 2.69 10.82 14.89
C PHE A 131 1.23 11.09 15.36
N LEU A 132 0.37 10.10 15.59
CA LEU A 132 -0.93 10.32 16.22
C LEU A 132 -1.13 9.41 17.43
N ALA A 133 -0.28 9.61 18.45
CA ALA A 133 -0.47 9.00 19.76
C ALA A 133 -0.51 10.08 20.83
N TYR A 134 -1.55 10.91 20.80
CA TYR A 134 -2.05 11.50 22.04
C TYR A 134 -3.57 11.69 21.95
N LYS A 135 -4.27 10.95 22.83
CA LYS A 135 -5.66 11.17 23.25
C LYS A 135 -6.77 10.54 22.39
N LYS A 136 -6.96 9.22 22.53
CA LYS A 136 -8.32 8.66 22.65
C LYS A 136 -8.27 7.35 23.45
N HIS A 137 -9.05 7.32 24.52
CA HIS A 137 -9.16 6.21 25.46
C HIS A 137 -9.68 4.94 24.78
N GLU A 138 -9.18 3.80 25.27
CA GLU A 138 -9.73 2.44 25.20
C GLU A 138 -10.93 2.23 24.28
N GLU A 139 -10.70 1.93 23.00
CA GLU A 139 -11.67 1.21 22.19
C GLU A 139 -10.94 0.41 21.10
N HIS A 140 -11.09 -0.91 21.18
CA HIS A 140 -10.70 -1.98 20.23
C HIS A 140 -9.20 -2.31 20.05
N LYS A 141 -8.69 -3.18 20.94
CA LYS A 141 -7.49 -4.03 20.68
C LYS A 141 -7.59 -4.84 19.38
N GLU A 142 -8.80 -5.14 18.92
CA GLU A 142 -9.05 -5.86 17.66
C GLU A 142 -8.87 -4.97 16.43
N GLY A 143 -9.24 -3.69 16.50
CA GLY A 143 -9.08 -2.72 15.41
C GLY A 143 -7.61 -2.51 15.05
N GLY A 144 -6.75 -2.30 16.06
CA GLY A 144 -5.30 -2.19 15.83
C GLY A 144 -4.65 -3.47 15.31
N ARG A 145 -5.20 -4.66 15.63
CA ARG A 145 -4.71 -5.94 15.08
C ARG A 145 -5.12 -6.12 13.63
N ALA A 146 -6.35 -5.75 13.27
CA ALA A 146 -6.84 -5.76 11.89
C ALA A 146 -6.07 -4.78 11.01
N GLU A 147 -5.82 -3.57 11.51
CA GLU A 147 -5.01 -2.56 10.81
C GLU A 147 -3.57 -3.02 10.59
N GLY A 148 -2.93 -3.60 11.61
CA GLY A 148 -1.58 -4.14 11.49
C GLY A 148 -1.51 -5.30 10.48
N TRP A 149 -2.53 -6.15 10.45
CA TRP A 149 -2.63 -7.24 9.47
C TRP A 149 -2.81 -6.72 8.05
N ALA A 150 -3.74 -5.79 7.83
CA ALA A 150 -4.00 -5.21 6.51
C ALA A 150 -2.79 -4.43 5.97
N HIS A 151 -2.11 -3.66 6.83
CA HIS A 151 -0.84 -3.02 6.48
C HIS A 151 0.24 -4.05 6.09
N GLY A 152 0.35 -5.14 6.85
CA GLY A 152 1.28 -6.25 6.55
C GLY A 152 1.00 -6.89 5.19
N ASN A 153 -0.26 -7.10 4.83
CA ASN A 153 -0.65 -7.61 3.52
C ASN A 153 -0.26 -6.66 2.39
N TRP A 154 -0.58 -5.36 2.53
CA TRP A 154 -0.18 -4.36 1.54
C TRP A 154 1.33 -4.34 1.33
N ILE A 155 2.12 -4.38 2.41
CA ILE A 155 3.58 -4.44 2.32
C ILE A 155 4.05 -5.71 1.59
N SER A 156 3.45 -6.87 1.88
CA SER A 156 3.79 -8.13 1.22
C SER A 156 3.53 -8.07 -0.29
N GLU A 157 2.35 -7.57 -0.69
CA GLU A 157 1.97 -7.42 -2.09
C GLU A 157 2.81 -6.37 -2.82
N ALA A 158 3.15 -5.27 -2.15
CA ALA A 158 4.01 -4.22 -2.69
C ALA A 158 5.44 -4.74 -2.94
N LYS A 159 5.97 -5.56 -2.03
CA LYS A 159 7.25 -6.25 -2.22
C LYS A 159 7.21 -7.20 -3.39
N GLU A 160 6.19 -8.06 -3.47
CA GLU A 160 6.03 -9.02 -4.57
C GLU A 160 5.99 -8.31 -5.94
N ARG A 161 5.17 -7.26 -6.07
CA ARG A 161 5.07 -6.44 -7.28
C ARG A 161 6.39 -5.77 -7.65
N THR A 162 7.10 -5.24 -6.66
CA THR A 162 8.42 -4.59 -6.86
C THR A 162 9.49 -5.58 -7.29
N ASP A 163 9.49 -6.79 -6.71
CA ASP A 163 10.42 -7.84 -7.08
C ASP A 163 10.15 -8.39 -8.48
N LEU A 164 8.89 -8.46 -8.90
CA LEU A 164 8.52 -8.83 -10.27
C LEU A 164 9.02 -7.76 -11.26
N TYR A 165 8.82 -6.48 -10.94
CA TYR A 165 9.34 -5.37 -11.73
C TYR A 165 10.87 -5.42 -11.88
N HIS A 166 11.61 -5.61 -10.80
CA HIS A 166 13.08 -5.65 -10.87
C HIS A 166 13.61 -6.87 -11.63
N ARG A 167 12.88 -7.99 -11.61
CA ARG A 167 13.28 -9.21 -12.33
C ARG A 167 12.97 -9.15 -13.82
N ASN A 168 11.79 -8.66 -14.17
CA ASN A 168 11.22 -8.83 -15.50
C ASN A 168 10.96 -7.52 -16.24
N GLY A 169 11.14 -6.37 -15.58
CA GLY A 169 10.61 -5.09 -16.05
C GLY A 169 9.09 -5.04 -15.92
N THR A 170 8.46 -4.10 -16.64
CA THR A 170 7.00 -4.01 -16.72
C THR A 170 6.56 -3.66 -18.14
N ASN A 171 5.41 -4.21 -18.56
CA ASN A 171 4.66 -3.75 -19.74
C ASN A 171 3.34 -3.09 -19.32
N GLU A 172 3.16 -2.76 -18.05
CA GLU A 172 2.02 -2.01 -17.57
C GLU A 172 2.20 -0.53 -17.92
N ALA A 173 1.10 0.16 -18.26
CA ALA A 173 1.14 1.60 -18.52
C ALA A 173 1.47 2.38 -17.23
N ALA A 174 1.06 1.87 -16.07
CA ALA A 174 1.30 2.45 -14.76
C ALA A 174 1.53 1.32 -13.75
N LEU A 175 2.60 1.40 -12.95
CA LEU A 175 2.97 0.39 -11.97
C LEU A 175 3.40 1.06 -10.66
N TRP A 176 3.00 0.47 -9.54
CA TRP A 176 3.41 0.91 -8.20
C TRP A 176 4.64 0.15 -7.73
N VAL A 177 5.70 0.89 -7.41
CA VAL A 177 6.99 0.34 -6.96
C VAL A 177 7.25 0.77 -5.51
N LEU A 178 7.40 -0.20 -4.62
CA LEU A 178 7.72 0.02 -3.22
C LEU A 178 9.13 0.61 -3.09
N THR A 179 9.25 1.65 -2.29
CA THR A 179 10.51 2.31 -1.98
C THR A 179 10.61 2.64 -0.49
N HIS A 180 11.81 3.05 -0.07
CA HIS A 180 12.09 3.47 1.29
C HIS A 180 12.87 4.79 1.31
N GLY A 181 12.51 5.67 2.25
CA GLY A 181 13.11 6.97 2.43
C GLY A 181 13.03 7.80 1.16
N LYS A 182 14.16 8.39 0.76
CA LYS A 182 14.26 9.38 -0.33
C LYS A 182 14.51 8.76 -1.71
N SER A 183 14.48 7.43 -1.83
CA SER A 183 14.76 6.74 -3.09
C SER A 183 13.58 6.89 -4.06
N ILE A 184 13.83 7.48 -5.23
CA ILE A 184 12.84 7.61 -6.31
C ILE A 184 13.24 6.66 -7.45
N PRO A 185 12.38 5.70 -7.83
CA PRO A 185 12.64 4.78 -8.94
C PRO A 185 12.86 5.53 -10.27
N ARG A 186 13.60 4.89 -11.19
CA ARG A 186 13.61 5.33 -12.60
C ARG A 186 12.19 5.24 -13.16
N ASP A 187 11.89 6.12 -14.11
CA ASP A 187 10.59 6.19 -14.79
C ASP A 187 9.40 6.59 -13.89
N ALA A 188 9.69 7.12 -12.69
CA ALA A 188 8.69 7.78 -11.85
C ALA A 188 8.04 8.95 -12.59
N ILE A 189 6.71 9.03 -12.55
CA ILE A 189 5.95 10.05 -13.26
C ILE A 189 6.16 11.41 -12.58
N LEU A 190 6.91 12.28 -13.23
CA LEU A 190 7.14 13.66 -12.79
C LEU A 190 5.86 14.48 -13.00
N VAL A 191 5.28 15.00 -11.92
CA VAL A 191 4.06 15.81 -11.95
C VAL A 191 4.38 17.30 -12.02
N GLY A 192 5.33 17.74 -11.22
CA GLY A 192 5.71 19.14 -11.18
C GLY A 192 7.07 19.37 -10.54
N LYS A 193 7.50 20.61 -10.60
CA LYS A 193 8.72 21.08 -9.94
C LYS A 193 8.37 22.24 -9.03
N GLU A 194 8.61 22.08 -7.73
CA GLU A 194 8.50 23.16 -6.75
C GLU A 194 9.92 23.62 -6.40
N LYS A 195 10.28 24.84 -6.82
CA LYS A 195 11.66 25.36 -6.73
C LYS A 195 12.64 24.41 -7.44
N SER A 196 13.52 23.73 -6.70
CA SER A 196 14.47 22.73 -7.21
C SER A 196 14.03 21.29 -6.99
N TRP A 197 12.87 21.05 -6.37
CA TRP A 197 12.38 19.73 -6.01
C TRP A 197 11.49 19.16 -7.10
N ASN A 198 11.77 17.93 -7.50
CA ASN A 198 10.87 17.16 -8.37
C ASN A 198 9.78 16.54 -7.51
N LEU A 199 8.53 16.65 -7.96
CA LEU A 199 7.36 16.08 -7.29
C LEU A 199 6.83 14.90 -8.10
N TYR A 200 6.72 13.75 -7.44
CA TYR A 200 6.21 12.50 -8.00
C TYR A 200 5.00 12.01 -7.20
N ILE A 201 4.29 11.03 -7.74
CA ILE A 201 3.09 10.45 -7.13
C ILE A 201 3.51 9.32 -6.19
N CYS A 202 3.00 9.33 -4.97
CA CYS A 202 3.12 8.20 -4.06
C CYS A 202 1.79 7.77 -3.46
N ARG A 203 1.78 6.56 -2.90
CA ARG A 203 0.72 6.06 -2.03
C ARG A 203 1.27 5.23 -0.87
N ALA A 204 0.55 5.17 0.23
CA ALA A 204 0.81 4.20 1.30
C ALA A 204 -0.46 3.85 2.06
N TYR A 205 -0.44 2.70 2.74
CA TYR A 205 -1.55 2.28 3.58
C TYR A 205 -1.63 3.16 4.85
N LEU A 206 -2.80 3.73 5.11
CA LEU A 206 -3.06 4.62 6.24
C LEU A 206 -4.53 4.50 6.67
N ASP A 207 -4.76 4.19 7.96
CA ASP A 207 -6.08 4.21 8.63
C ASP A 207 -7.19 3.46 7.86
N GLY A 208 -6.91 2.21 7.46
CA GLY A 208 -7.88 1.37 6.73
C GLY A 208 -7.95 1.62 5.23
N GLY A 209 -7.26 2.64 4.72
CA GLY A 209 -7.24 3.03 3.31
C GLY A 209 -5.86 2.94 2.66
N LEU A 210 -5.84 3.04 1.34
CA LEU A 210 -4.63 3.26 0.56
C LEU A 210 -4.64 4.70 0.07
N GLN A 211 -3.90 5.58 0.76
CA GLN A 211 -3.95 7.01 0.58
C GLN A 211 -2.86 7.50 -0.37
N LEU A 212 -3.13 8.58 -1.10
CA LEU A 212 -2.22 9.18 -2.09
C LEU A 212 -1.57 10.46 -1.59
N GLY A 213 -0.46 10.82 -2.22
CA GLY A 213 0.14 12.12 -2.06
C GLY A 213 1.32 12.35 -2.99
N LYS A 214 2.32 13.04 -2.46
CA LYS A 214 3.51 13.47 -3.17
C LYS A 214 4.77 12.87 -2.55
N CYS A 215 5.73 12.49 -3.38
CA CYS A 215 7.07 12.12 -2.93
C CYS A 215 8.15 12.91 -3.67
N SER A 216 9.29 13.05 -3.00
CA SER A 216 10.47 13.74 -3.50
C SER A 216 11.68 13.30 -2.69
N ASP A 217 12.83 13.22 -3.34
CA ASP A 217 14.13 13.01 -2.67
C ASP A 217 14.50 14.17 -1.71
N ALA A 218 13.87 15.34 -1.89
CA ALA A 218 14.02 16.48 -0.99
C ALA A 218 13.29 16.34 0.35
N PHE A 219 12.24 15.51 0.44
CA PHE A 219 11.39 15.44 1.64
C PHE A 219 12.06 14.67 2.78
N LYS A 220 11.72 15.00 4.02
CA LYS A 220 12.34 14.43 5.24
C LYS A 220 12.34 12.89 5.24
N LYS A 221 11.19 12.29 4.94
CA LYS A 221 11.00 10.83 4.84
C LYS A 221 10.81 10.33 3.40
N GLY A 222 10.87 11.23 2.42
CA GLY A 222 10.62 10.94 1.01
C GLY A 222 9.16 11.05 0.58
N GLY A 223 8.20 10.48 1.33
CA GLY A 223 6.77 10.56 1.01
C GLY A 223 5.96 11.46 1.94
N VAL A 224 4.90 12.07 1.41
CA VAL A 224 3.91 12.89 2.14
C VAL A 224 2.51 12.61 1.59
N LEU A 225 1.59 12.17 2.45
CA LEU A 225 0.19 11.89 2.12
C LEU A 225 -0.72 13.01 2.63
N GLY A 226 -1.79 13.30 1.92
CA GLY A 226 -2.88 14.13 2.42
C GLY A 226 -3.92 13.26 3.13
N TYR A 227 -4.25 13.55 4.39
CA TYR A 227 -5.24 12.77 5.14
C TYR A 227 -5.91 13.58 6.24
N LYS A 228 -7.26 13.61 6.26
CA LYS A 228 -8.07 14.32 7.26
C LYS A 228 -7.60 15.77 7.50
N ASP A 229 -7.43 16.51 6.40
CA ASP A 229 -6.95 17.91 6.37
C ASP A 229 -5.49 18.14 6.82
N ASP A 230 -4.72 17.07 7.08
CA ASP A 230 -3.33 17.12 7.54
C ASP A 230 -2.34 16.46 6.53
N GLU A 231 -1.03 16.69 6.71
CA GLU A 231 0.05 16.01 6.00
C GLU A 231 0.67 14.88 6.85
N VAL A 232 0.71 13.67 6.30
CA VAL A 232 1.34 12.51 6.96
C VAL A 232 2.61 12.12 6.22
N HIS A 233 3.76 12.30 6.89
CA HIS A 233 5.06 11.90 6.34
C HIS A 233 5.31 10.40 6.49
N VAL A 234 5.53 9.74 5.35
CA VAL A 234 5.75 8.29 5.25
C VAL A 234 7.16 7.99 4.72
N GLU A 235 7.77 6.95 5.28
CA GLU A 235 9.12 6.51 4.91
C GLU A 235 9.11 5.25 4.04
N GLU A 236 8.14 4.37 4.24
CA GLU A 236 7.87 3.23 3.37
C GLU A 236 6.57 3.50 2.60
N TYR A 237 6.66 3.53 1.28
CA TYR A 237 5.57 3.92 0.38
C TYR A 237 5.82 3.40 -1.03
N GLU A 238 4.80 3.40 -1.88
CA GLU A 238 4.95 3.08 -3.30
C GLU A 238 5.02 4.38 -4.13
N VAL A 239 5.85 4.39 -5.17
CA VAL A 239 5.94 5.44 -6.18
C VAL A 239 5.31 4.94 -7.47
N LEU A 240 4.54 5.79 -8.14
CA LEU A 240 4.00 5.45 -9.46
C LEU A 240 5.06 5.68 -10.54
N ILE A 241 5.41 4.61 -11.24
CA ILE A 241 6.17 4.65 -12.49
C ILE A 241 5.20 4.41 -13.65
N GLY A 242 5.54 4.87 -14.86
CA GLY A 242 4.68 4.60 -16.01
C GLY A 242 5.14 5.21 -17.32
N ASP A 243 4.48 4.77 -18.40
CA ASP A 243 4.71 5.22 -19.77
C ASP A 243 3.67 6.29 -20.15
N MET A 244 4.11 7.54 -20.21
CA MET A 244 3.26 8.68 -20.60
C MET A 244 2.81 8.67 -22.06
N ASN A 245 3.25 7.74 -22.91
CA ASN A 245 2.62 7.50 -24.22
C ASN A 245 1.29 6.74 -24.08
N ARG A 246 1.14 5.95 -23.00
CA ARG A 246 -0.03 5.13 -22.68
C ARG A 246 -0.86 5.70 -21.53
N LEU A 247 -0.47 6.87 -21.02
CA LEU A 247 -1.17 7.62 -19.98
C LEU A 247 -1.40 9.05 -20.46
N LYS A 248 -2.40 9.71 -19.88
CA LYS A 248 -2.64 11.13 -20.14
C LYS A 248 -3.33 11.80 -18.96
N TRP A 249 -3.10 13.10 -18.84
CA TRP A 249 -3.82 13.96 -17.91
C TRP A 249 -5.08 14.51 -18.56
N VAL A 250 -6.23 14.26 -17.94
CA VAL A 250 -7.56 14.69 -18.43
C VAL A 250 -8.09 15.81 -17.53
N PRO A 251 -8.42 16.99 -18.05
CA PRO A 251 -9.01 18.07 -17.25
C PRO A 251 -10.33 17.67 -16.59
N ALA A 252 -10.50 18.08 -15.34
CA ALA A 252 -11.74 17.92 -14.57
C ALA A 252 -11.90 19.09 -13.60
N SER A 253 -13.14 19.35 -13.19
CA SER A 253 -13.42 20.40 -12.22
C SER A 253 -14.54 20.07 -11.23
N GLY A 254 -14.42 20.60 -10.02
CA GLY A 254 -15.32 20.30 -8.90
C GLY A 254 -15.32 18.82 -8.54
N ARG A 255 -16.47 18.30 -8.10
CA ARG A 255 -16.65 16.87 -7.86
C ARG A 255 -16.41 16.05 -9.12
N LEU A 256 -15.57 15.02 -9.00
CA LEU A 256 -15.29 14.12 -10.11
C LEU A 256 -16.55 13.37 -10.55
N ASN A 257 -16.72 13.26 -11.87
CA ASN A 257 -17.66 12.34 -12.51
C ASN A 257 -16.86 11.49 -13.49
N VAL A 258 -16.59 10.24 -13.12
CA VAL A 258 -15.72 9.34 -13.91
C VAL A 258 -16.30 9.10 -15.30
N ASN A 259 -17.63 8.99 -15.41
CA ASN A 259 -18.32 8.76 -16.68
C ASN A 259 -18.17 9.94 -17.66
N SER A 260 -17.88 11.14 -17.16
CA SER A 260 -17.70 12.34 -17.99
C SER A 260 -16.28 12.55 -18.51
N LEU A 261 -15.28 11.81 -18.00
CA LEU A 261 -13.87 11.98 -18.38
C LEU A 261 -13.60 11.60 -19.84
N GLY A 262 -14.41 10.72 -20.43
CA GLY A 262 -14.14 10.14 -21.75
C GLY A 262 -12.92 9.21 -21.81
N TYR A 263 -12.28 8.96 -20.66
CA TYR A 263 -11.14 8.07 -20.49
C TYR A 263 -11.28 7.31 -19.18
N ARG A 264 -10.61 6.15 -19.08
CA ARG A 264 -10.57 5.38 -17.84
C ARG A 264 -9.50 5.96 -16.90
N PRO A 265 -9.85 6.46 -15.71
CA PRO A 265 -8.87 6.93 -14.74
C PRO A 265 -8.01 5.77 -14.21
N VAL A 266 -6.77 6.05 -13.84
CA VAL A 266 -5.88 5.07 -13.21
C VAL A 266 -6.31 4.88 -11.75
N PRO A 267 -6.75 3.68 -11.34
CA PRO A 267 -7.08 3.40 -9.94
C PRO A 267 -5.81 3.48 -9.09
N ALA A 268 -5.91 4.12 -7.93
CA ALA A 268 -4.71 4.53 -7.22
C ALA A 268 -4.74 4.24 -5.72
N GLY A 269 -5.93 4.14 -5.15
CA GLY A 269 -6.13 3.80 -3.75
C GLY A 269 -7.60 3.78 -3.39
N HIS A 270 -7.88 3.82 -2.10
CA HIS A 270 -9.23 3.88 -1.57
C HIS A 270 -9.23 4.49 -0.17
N GLU A 271 -10.36 5.12 0.19
CA GLU A 271 -10.64 5.48 1.58
C GLU A 271 -10.98 4.22 2.41
N ASN A 272 -11.11 4.38 3.72
CA ASN A 272 -11.39 3.27 4.64
C ASN A 272 -12.77 2.61 4.42
N ASP A 273 -13.72 3.35 3.87
CA ASP A 273 -15.06 2.87 3.48
C ASP A 273 -15.06 2.21 2.09
N GLY A 274 -13.88 1.97 1.51
CA GLY A 274 -13.72 1.39 0.18
C GLY A 274 -13.95 2.37 -0.97
N THR A 275 -14.21 3.65 -0.70
CA THR A 275 -14.39 4.66 -1.77
C THR A 275 -13.13 4.75 -2.64
N PRO A 276 -13.23 4.54 -3.96
CA PRO A 276 -12.07 4.63 -4.84
C PRO A 276 -11.43 6.01 -4.84
N LEU A 277 -10.10 6.03 -4.84
CA LEU A 277 -9.27 7.22 -5.05
C LEU A 277 -8.53 7.12 -6.38
N TYR A 278 -8.49 8.23 -7.09
CA TYR A 278 -7.77 8.40 -8.35
C TYR A 278 -6.68 9.47 -8.19
N ILE A 279 -5.69 9.42 -9.09
CA ILE A 279 -4.57 10.36 -9.10
C ILE A 279 -5.05 11.69 -9.69
N ALA A 280 -4.94 12.73 -8.89
CA ALA A 280 -5.08 14.10 -9.35
C ALA A 280 -3.71 14.77 -9.43
N GLU A 281 -3.57 15.69 -10.37
CA GLU A 281 -2.61 16.77 -10.28
C GLU A 281 -3.35 18.10 -10.27
N ALA A 282 -2.90 19.03 -9.44
CA ALA A 282 -3.56 20.31 -9.26
C ALA A 282 -2.54 21.45 -9.17
N PRO A 283 -2.80 22.61 -9.81
CA PRO A 283 -1.96 23.79 -9.65
C PRO A 283 -2.14 24.38 -8.25
N HIS A 284 -1.04 24.67 -7.58
CA HIS A 284 -1.05 25.40 -6.31
C HIS A 284 0.23 26.21 -6.17
N LYS A 285 0.08 27.52 -5.92
CA LYS A 285 1.17 28.50 -6.03
C LYS A 285 1.89 28.38 -7.39
N ASP A 286 3.21 28.25 -7.40
CA ASP A 286 4.04 28.26 -8.61
C ASP A 286 4.38 26.85 -9.14
N ALA A 287 3.67 25.82 -8.68
CA ALA A 287 3.92 24.43 -9.07
C ALA A 287 2.62 23.63 -9.27
N VAL A 288 2.78 22.45 -9.87
CA VAL A 288 1.72 21.43 -9.98
C VAL A 288 2.03 20.32 -9.00
N HIS A 289 1.04 19.95 -8.20
CA HIS A 289 1.19 18.99 -7.11
C HIS A 289 0.32 17.75 -7.35
N PRO A 290 0.85 16.53 -7.10
CA PRO A 290 0.05 15.34 -7.06
C PRO A 290 -0.79 15.26 -5.78
N GLY A 291 -1.94 14.60 -5.89
CA GLY A 291 -2.84 14.34 -4.78
C GLY A 291 -3.93 13.34 -5.16
N LYS A 292 -5.05 13.43 -4.45
CA LYS A 292 -6.19 12.50 -4.60
C LYS A 292 -7.45 13.20 -5.09
N VAL A 293 -8.30 12.43 -5.75
CA VAL A 293 -9.67 12.82 -6.10
C VAL A 293 -10.58 11.59 -6.07
N SER A 294 -11.87 11.80 -5.84
CA SER A 294 -12.91 10.78 -5.87
C SER A 294 -14.26 11.39 -6.23
N GLU A 295 -15.24 10.57 -6.63
CA GLU A 295 -16.64 11.00 -6.86
C GLU A 295 -17.34 11.44 -5.56
N LYS A 296 -16.78 11.08 -4.39
CA LYS A 296 -17.27 11.56 -3.08
C LYS A 296 -16.59 12.85 -2.61
N LEU A 297 -15.49 13.28 -3.23
CA LEU A 297 -14.77 14.52 -2.90
C LEU A 297 -15.26 15.68 -3.77
N ASP A 298 -15.26 16.91 -3.26
CA ASP A 298 -15.71 18.10 -4.02
C ASP A 298 -14.59 18.76 -4.86
N GLY A 299 -13.54 18.00 -5.17
CA GLY A 299 -12.36 18.47 -5.91
C GLY A 299 -11.15 17.58 -5.69
N ALA A 300 -10.00 18.05 -6.18
CA ALA A 300 -8.71 17.44 -5.85
C ALA A 300 -8.22 17.92 -4.48
N TYR A 301 -7.57 17.03 -3.76
CA TYR A 301 -6.94 17.30 -2.47
C TYR A 301 -5.44 17.00 -2.58
N ILE A 302 -4.61 18.00 -2.31
CA ILE A 302 -3.16 17.89 -2.37
C ILE A 302 -2.54 18.14 -0.99
N PRO A 303 -1.55 17.36 -0.55
CA PRO A 303 -0.75 17.71 0.62
C PRO A 303 0.09 18.97 0.32
N TYR A 304 -0.02 20.01 1.15
CA TYR A 304 0.82 21.21 1.07
C TYR A 304 0.95 21.97 2.41
N ASP A 305 2.20 22.23 2.83
CA ASP A 305 2.59 23.14 3.94
C ASP A 305 1.93 22.79 5.28
N GLY A 306 2.01 21.52 5.67
CA GLY A 306 1.48 21.00 6.93
C GLY A 306 -0.03 20.81 6.94
N GLY A 307 -0.68 20.73 5.78
CA GLY A 307 -2.10 20.37 5.68
C GLY A 307 -2.51 19.94 4.28
N GLU A 308 -3.80 19.73 4.08
CA GLU A 308 -4.37 19.39 2.78
C GLU A 308 -5.02 20.62 2.13
N LYS A 309 -4.83 20.81 0.81
CA LYS A 309 -5.45 21.90 0.05
C LYS A 309 -6.46 21.33 -0.92
N HIS A 310 -7.68 21.87 -0.84
CA HIS A 310 -8.74 21.62 -1.79
C HIS A 310 -8.60 22.50 -3.02
N ILE A 311 -8.57 21.89 -4.21
CA ILE A 311 -8.44 22.56 -5.50
C ILE A 311 -9.58 22.11 -6.42
N ARG A 312 -10.33 23.08 -6.96
CA ARG A 312 -11.48 22.79 -7.83
C ARG A 312 -11.11 22.48 -9.26
N GLU A 313 -10.05 23.07 -9.80
CA GLU A 313 -9.59 22.85 -11.19
C GLU A 313 -8.35 21.96 -11.16
N TYR A 314 -8.42 20.77 -11.75
CA TYR A 314 -7.36 19.77 -11.68
C TYR A 314 -7.36 18.89 -12.95
N ARG A 315 -6.41 17.97 -13.02
CA ARG A 315 -6.39 16.93 -14.05
C ARG A 315 -6.30 15.56 -13.40
N VAL A 316 -6.93 14.56 -14.01
CA VAL A 316 -6.95 13.17 -13.55
C VAL A 316 -6.07 12.33 -14.47
N LEU A 317 -5.20 11.50 -13.89
CA LEU A 317 -4.38 10.58 -14.67
C LEU A 317 -5.28 9.46 -15.21
N CYS A 318 -5.31 9.30 -16.52
CA CYS A 318 -6.10 8.30 -17.21
C CYS A 318 -5.24 7.47 -18.16
N TYR A 319 -5.72 6.27 -18.50
CA TYR A 319 -5.14 5.50 -19.59
C TYR A 319 -5.37 6.21 -20.93
N ASN A 320 -4.33 6.26 -21.75
CA ASN A 320 -4.40 6.73 -23.14
C ASN A 320 -4.55 5.49 -24.03
N ASN A 321 -5.70 5.39 -24.69
CA ASN A 321 -6.00 4.32 -25.64
C ASN A 321 -5.18 4.47 -26.92
#